data_AF-A0A7X7QF42-F1
#
_entry.id   AF-A0A7X7QF42-F1
#
_cell.length_a   1.000
_cell.length_b   1.000
_cell.length_c   1.000
_cell.angle_alpha   90.00
_cell.angle_beta   90.00
_cell.angle_gamma   90.00
#
_symmetry.space_group_name_H-M   'P 1'
#
loop_
_entity.id
_entity.type
_entity.pdbx_description
1 polymer ?
#
loop_
_entity_poly.entity_id
_entity_poly.type
_entity_poly.pdbx_seq_one_letter_code
_entity_poly.pdbx_strand_id
1 'polypeptide(L)' 'WGRRLLETLFDALRARGVPGVHLGASDENQRAIAFYEHLGMTRAATHPGVVHLTLPL' A
#
# COMPACT_ATOMS: atom_id res chain seq x y z
N TRP A 1 12.40 -8.33 5.20
CA TRP A 1 12.78 -6.90 5.34
C TRP A 1 11.70 -5.95 4.84
N GLY A 2 11.17 -6.06 3.61
CA GLY A 2 10.13 -5.15 3.09
C GLY A 2 8.86 -5.05 3.95
N ARG A 3 8.32 -6.18 4.45
CA ARG A 3 7.19 -6.18 5.40
C ARG A 3 7.49 -5.34 6.64
N ARG A 4 8.61 -5.60 7.32
CA ARG A 4 9.02 -4.89 8.54
C ARG A 4 9.21 -3.39 8.32
N LEU A 5 9.75 -2.97 7.16
CA LEU A 5 9.85 -1.56 6.79
C LEU A 5 8.47 -0.90 6.75
N LEU A 6 7.52 -1.53 6.05
CA LEU A 6 6.17 -0.98 5.88
C LEU A 6 5.37 -1.02 7.18
N GLU A 7 5.47 -2.07 7.99
CA GLU A 7 4.88 -2.11 9.33
C GLU A 7 5.38 -0.96 10.20
N THR A 8 6.71 -0.73 10.21
CA THR A 8 7.32 0.39 10.95
C THR A 8 6.80 1.74 10.47
N LEU A 9 6.64 1.91 9.15
CA LEU A 9 6.06 3.12 8.57
C LEU A 9 4.60 3.30 8.99
N PHE A 10 3.78 2.25 8.89
CA PHE A 10 2.35 2.31 9.22
C PHE A 10 2.15 2.63 10.70
N ASP A 11 2.92 2.03 11.60
CA ASP A 11 2.86 2.32 13.03
C ASP A 11 3.23 3.79 13.32
N ALA A 12 4.27 4.30 12.64
CA ALA A 12 4.67 5.70 12.76
C ALA A 12 3.61 6.68 12.23
N LEU A 13 2.85 6.30 11.21
CA LEU A 13 1.76 7.11 10.64
C LEU A 13 0.50 7.06 11.52
N ARG A 14 0.14 5.89 12.06
CA ARG A 14 -0.93 5.73 13.06
C ARG A 14 -0.69 6.58 14.30
N ALA A 15 0.55 6.56 14.81
CA ALA A 15 0.94 7.39 15.96
C ALA A 15 0.76 8.90 15.71
N ARG A 16 0.70 9.32 14.45
CA ARG A 16 0.47 10.71 14.03
C ARG A 16 -0.99 10.99 13.64
N GLY A 17 -1.90 10.02 13.81
CA GLY A 17 -3.32 10.17 13.47
C GLY A 17 -3.60 10.24 11.97
N VAL A 18 -2.69 9.71 11.13
CA VAL A 18 -2.92 9.63 9.68
C VAL A 18 -4.03 8.60 9.41
N PRO A 19 -5.13 8.96 8.73
CA PRO A 19 -6.30 8.09 8.58
C PRO A 19 -6.10 6.95 7.57
N GLY A 20 -5.08 7.04 6.73
CA GLY A 20 -4.78 6.03 5.73
C GLY A 20 -3.66 6.45 4.80
N VAL A 21 -3.20 5.48 4.01
CA VAL A 21 -2.18 5.66 2.98
C VAL A 21 -2.68 5.17 1.64
N HIS A 22 -2.11 5.72 0.58
CA HIS A 22 -2.28 5.22 -0.78
C HIS A 22 -0.92 5.11 -1.46
N LEU A 23 -0.80 4.18 -2.42
CA LEU A 23 0.35 4.09 -3.31
C LEU A 23 -0.08 3.67 -4.71
N GLY A 24 0.70 4.06 -5.71
CA GLY A 24 0.56 3.57 -7.08
C GLY A 24 1.66 2.54 -7.37
N ALA A 25 1.29 1.43 -8.00
CA ALA A 25 2.22 0.45 -8.55
C ALA A 25 1.92 0.25 -10.04
N SER A 26 2.95 0.04 -10.87
CA SER A 26 2.72 -0.37 -12.25
C SER A 26 1.84 -1.63 -12.29
N ASP A 27 0.85 -1.64 -13.18
CA ASP A 27 -0.03 -2.79 -13.41
C ASP A 27 0.72 -4.02 -13.94
N GLU A 28 1.89 -3.84 -14.53
CA GLU A 28 2.78 -4.94 -14.93
C GLU A 28 3.52 -5.55 -13.72
N ASN A 29 3.63 -4.84 -12.61
CA ASN A 29 4.36 -5.30 -11.42
C ASN A 29 3.49 -6.14 -10.48
N GLN A 30 3.06 -7.30 -10.98
CA GLN A 30 2.18 -8.24 -10.27
C GLN A 30 2.75 -8.68 -8.91
N ARG A 31 4.08 -8.80 -8.78
CA ARG A 31 4.71 -9.18 -7.50
C ARG A 31 4.56 -8.09 -6.45
N ALA A 32 4.72 -6.82 -6.82
CA ALA A 32 4.53 -5.71 -5.90
C ALA A 32 3.06 -5.56 -5.50
N ILE A 33 2.14 -5.70 -6.44
CA ILE A 33 0.69 -5.64 -6.18
C ILE A 33 0.29 -6.72 -5.16
N ALA A 34 0.67 -7.98 -5.41
CA ALA A 34 0.38 -9.08 -4.50
C ALA A 34 1.03 -8.89 -3.11
N PHE A 35 2.23 -8.31 -3.07
CA PHE A 35 2.90 -7.96 -1.82
C PHE A 35 2.12 -6.92 -1.00
N TYR A 36 1.60 -5.86 -1.63
CA TYR A 36 0.80 -4.85 -0.96
C TYR A 36 -0.59 -5.37 -0.53
N GLU A 37 -1.23 -6.21 -1.35
CA GLU A 37 -2.47 -6.89 -0.98
C GLU A 37 -2.28 -7.78 0.26
N HIS A 38 -1.15 -8.51 0.34
CA HIS A 38 -0.82 -9.31 1.50
C HIS A 38 -0.52 -8.48 2.76
N LEU A 39 -0.21 -7.19 2.62
CA LEU A 39 -0.08 -6.25 3.73
C LEU A 39 -1.42 -5.62 4.15
N GLY A 40 -2.53 -6.03 3.52
CA GLY A 40 -3.87 -5.55 3.82
C GLY A 40 -4.30 -4.33 3.00
N MET A 41 -3.51 -3.89 2.02
CA MET A 41 -3.94 -2.83 1.12
C MET A 41 -4.99 -3.35 0.13
N THR A 42 -5.94 -2.49 -0.25
CA THR A 42 -7.01 -2.82 -1.19
C THR A 42 -6.89 -1.95 -2.44
N ARG A 43 -7.28 -2.47 -3.61
CA ARG A 43 -7.29 -1.67 -4.85
C ARG A 43 -8.41 -0.64 -4.77
N ALA A 44 -8.11 0.62 -5.06
CA ALA A 44 -9.08 1.73 -4.98
C ALA A 44 -9.42 2.33 -6.35
N ALA A 45 -8.44 2.47 -7.24
CA ALA A 45 -8.63 2.92 -8.61
C ALA A 45 -7.52 2.36 -9.50
N THR A 46 -7.86 2.00 -10.74
CA THR A 46 -6.87 1.63 -11.76
C THR A 46 -6.89 2.73 -12.83
N HIS A 47 -5.75 3.38 -13.04
CA HIS A 47 -5.53 4.21 -14.22
C HIS A 47 -4.66 3.41 -15.21
N PRO A 48 -4.65 3.74 -16.51
CA PRO A 48 -3.81 3.04 -17.47
C PRO A 48 -2.35 3.00 -16.99
N GLY A 49 -1.78 1.80 -16.85
CA GLY A 49 -0.40 1.61 -16.40
C GLY A 49 -0.16 1.68 -14.89
N VAL A 50 -1.18 1.93 -14.06
CA VAL A 50 -1.04 2.03 -12.60
C VAL A 50 -2.25 1.49 -11.83
N VAL A 51 -1.97 0.63 -10.85
CA VAL A 51 -2.92 0.19 -9.83
C VAL A 51 -2.69 1.04 -8.57
N HIS A 52 -3.72 1.75 -8.14
CA HIS A 52 -3.72 2.42 -6.84
C HIS A 52 -4.24 1.49 -5.76
N LEU A 53 -3.46 1.33 -4.69
CA LEU A 53 -3.86 0.62 -3.49
C LEU A 53 -3.97 1.57 -2.30
N THR A 54 -4.93 1.33 -1.42
CA THR A 54 -5.17 2.10 -0.19
C THR A 54 -5.17 1.20 1.03
N LEU A 55 -4.81 1.77 2.18
CA LEU A 55 -4.91 1.11 3.48
C LEU A 55 -5.41 2.14 4.50
N PRO A 56 -6.58 1.92 5.12
CA PRO A 56 -6.97 2.65 6.32
C PRO A 56 -5.98 2.33 7.45
N LEU A 57 -5.52 3.35 8.16
CA LEU A 57 -4.54 3.21 9.24
C LEU A 57 -5.17 3.36 10.62
#